data_AF-A0A0Q9XPJ5-F1
#
_entry.id   AF-A0A0Q9XPJ5-F1
#
_cell.length_a   1.000
_cell.length_b   1.000
_cell.length_c   1.000
_cell.angle_alpha   90.00
_cell.angle_beta   90.00
_cell.angle_gamma   90.00
#
_symmetry.space_group_name_H-M   'P 1'
#
loop_
_entity.id
_entity.type
_entity.pdbx_description
1 polymer ?
#
loop_
_entity_poly.entity_id
_entity_poly.type
_entity_poly.pdbx_seq_one_letter_code
_entity_poly.pdbx_strand_id
1 'polypeptide(L)'
;MSVDEHTPVLRSCIKLPLKKDELIEVIAKAKDYAIMHGAAMRSKTSFSPDSLNFAPFVLVPSSFPRKEFEKAIALQPIINRLMHNVAHDEEFITTTLAETIKVDEFTANLFNIYRKVLALGFTQLRPARTWTC
;
A
#
# COMPACT_ATOMS: atom_id res chain seq x y z
N MET A 1 12.87 -14.98 -19.04
CA MET A 1 11.89 -15.52 -18.08
C MET A 1 10.72 -16.01 -18.90
N SER A 2 10.69 -17.32 -19.11
CA SER A 2 9.72 -18.05 -19.93
C SER A 2 8.32 -17.80 -19.36
N VAL A 3 7.44 -17.20 -20.15
CA VAL A 3 6.04 -16.97 -19.76
C VAL A 3 5.28 -18.24 -20.10
N ASP A 4 4.78 -18.94 -19.09
CA ASP A 4 3.98 -20.15 -19.25
C ASP A 4 2.75 -19.89 -20.14
N GLU A 5 2.53 -20.80 -21.09
CA GLU A 5 1.56 -20.76 -22.20
C GLU A 5 0.06 -20.80 -21.77
N HIS A 6 -0.21 -20.73 -20.46
CA HIS A 6 -1.55 -20.82 -19.88
C HIS A 6 -1.96 -19.63 -19.00
N THR A 7 -1.22 -18.53 -19.03
CA THR A 7 -1.65 -17.31 -18.32
C THR A 7 -2.67 -16.56 -19.19
N PRO A 8 -3.95 -16.42 -18.78
CA PRO A 8 -4.93 -15.69 -19.56
C PRO A 8 -4.55 -14.21 -19.60
N VAL A 9 -3.99 -13.77 -20.73
CA VAL A 9 -3.67 -12.36 -20.97
C VAL A 9 -4.99 -11.60 -21.05
N LEU A 10 -5.25 -10.78 -20.04
CA LEU A 10 -6.43 -9.91 -20.06
C LEU A 10 -6.25 -8.83 -21.12
N ARG A 11 -7.26 -8.70 -21.98
CA ARG A 11 -7.26 -7.66 -23.00
C ARG A 11 -7.26 -6.29 -22.33
N SER A 12 -6.43 -5.38 -22.85
CA SER A 12 -6.44 -3.99 -22.42
C SER A 12 -7.80 -3.37 -22.72
N CYS A 13 -8.28 -2.50 -21.83
CA CYS A 13 -9.55 -1.78 -22.02
C CYS A 13 -9.54 -0.90 -23.29
N ILE A 14 -8.35 -0.55 -23.79
CA ILE A 14 -8.13 0.27 -24.97
C ILE A 14 -7.12 -0.43 -25.89
N LYS A 15 -7.33 -0.36 -27.21
CA LYS A 15 -6.36 -0.83 -28.20
C LYS A 15 -5.17 0.13 -28.22
N LEU A 16 -4.00 -0.35 -27.81
CA LEU A 16 -2.74 0.39 -27.91
C LEU A 16 -2.01 -0.06 -29.19
N PRO A 17 -1.28 0.84 -29.90
CA PRO A 17 -0.98 2.24 -29.57
C PRO A 17 -2.04 3.24 -30.06
N LEU A 18 -2.28 4.29 -29.26
CA LEU A 18 -3.12 5.44 -29.63
C LEU A 18 -2.40 6.35 -30.62
N LYS A 19 -3.16 7.15 -31.38
CA LYS A 19 -2.60 8.21 -32.24
C LYS A 19 -1.87 9.25 -31.38
N LYS A 20 -0.73 9.75 -31.85
CA LYS A 20 0.13 10.67 -31.08
C LYS A 20 -0.61 11.96 -30.67
N ASP A 21 -1.43 12.50 -31.55
CA ASP A 21 -2.17 13.76 -31.28
C ASP A 21 -3.18 13.57 -30.14
N GLU A 22 -3.94 12.47 -30.17
CA GLU A 22 -4.91 12.11 -29.13
C GLU A 22 -4.21 11.83 -27.79
N LEU A 23 -3.04 11.19 -27.82
CA LEU A 23 -2.28 10.91 -26.60
C LEU A 23 -1.86 12.18 -25.87
N ILE A 24 -1.40 13.21 -26.60
CA ILE A 24 -0.98 14.49 -26.01
C ILE A 24 -2.18 15.20 -25.37
N GLU A 25 -3.31 15.21 -26.06
CA GLU A 25 -4.55 15.82 -25.53
C GLU A 25 -5.03 15.11 -24.27
N VAL A 26 -5.06 13.78 -24.25
CA VAL A 26 -5.48 12.98 -23.09
C VAL A 26 -4.53 13.17 -21.91
N ILE A 27 -3.22 13.26 -22.14
CA ILE A 27 -2.24 13.52 -21.08
C ILE A 27 -2.47 14.89 -20.43
N ALA A 28 -2.73 15.93 -21.23
CA ALA A 28 -3.01 17.27 -20.69
C ALA A 28 -4.26 17.26 -19.82
N LYS A 29 -5.37 16.70 -20.33
CA LYS A 29 -6.63 16.56 -19.57
C LYS A 29 -6.46 15.72 -18.30
N ALA A 30 -5.68 14.64 -18.36
CA ALA A 30 -5.46 13.77 -17.20
C ALA A 30 -4.64 14.45 -16.10
N LYS A 31 -3.64 15.26 -16.46
CA LYS A 31 -2.87 16.07 -15.50
C LYS A 31 -3.75 17.10 -14.79
N ASP A 32 -4.57 17.82 -15.56
CA ASP A 32 -5.48 18.82 -15.01
C ASP A 32 -6.51 18.14 -14.09
N TYR A 33 -7.07 17.00 -14.52
CA TYR A 33 -8.00 16.22 -13.71
C TYR A 33 -7.35 15.75 -12.39
N ALA A 34 -6.11 15.26 -12.43
CA ALA A 34 -5.38 14.81 -11.25
C ALA A 34 -5.18 15.96 -10.24
N ILE A 35 -4.81 17.15 -10.71
CA ILE A 35 -4.61 18.32 -9.84
C ILE A 35 -5.96 18.79 -9.26
N MET A 36 -7.01 18.86 -10.08
CA MET A 36 -8.36 19.28 -9.64
C MET A 36 -8.97 18.35 -8.60
N HIS A 37 -8.68 17.04 -8.67
CA HIS A 37 -9.21 16.04 -7.73
C HIS A 37 -8.27 15.78 -6.53
N GLY A 38 -7.20 16.58 -6.38
CA GLY A 38 -6.29 16.49 -5.24
C GLY A 38 -5.30 15.32 -5.30
N ALA A 39 -5.15 14.66 -6.45
CA ALA A 39 -4.09 13.68 -6.69
C ALA A 39 -2.75 14.39 -6.97
N ALA A 40 -2.30 15.17 -5.98
CA ALA A 40 -1.09 15.97 -6.03
C ALA A 40 -0.12 15.60 -4.90
N MET A 41 1.17 15.73 -5.19
CA MET A 41 2.28 15.52 -4.28
C MET A 41 3.21 16.72 -4.31
N ARG A 42 3.90 16.96 -3.19
CA ARG A 42 4.96 17.97 -3.14
C ARG A 42 6.20 17.48 -3.86
N SER A 43 6.91 18.42 -4.50
CA SER A 43 8.18 18.11 -5.16
C SER A 43 9.24 17.66 -4.14
N LYS A 44 9.98 16.61 -4.47
CA LYS A 44 11.14 16.15 -3.67
C LYS A 44 12.37 17.04 -3.87
N THR A 45 12.49 17.69 -5.03
CA THR A 45 13.68 18.48 -5.41
C THR A 45 13.60 19.93 -4.96
N SER A 46 12.40 20.47 -4.82
CA SER A 46 12.13 21.84 -4.38
C SER A 46 10.93 21.83 -3.46
N PHE A 47 11.15 21.54 -2.18
CA PHE A 47 10.07 21.58 -1.18
C PHE A 47 9.67 23.05 -0.96
N SER A 48 8.79 23.56 -1.81
CA SER A 48 8.10 24.83 -1.58
C SER A 48 6.67 24.55 -1.12
N PRO A 49 6.17 25.26 -0.10
CA PRO A 49 4.82 25.07 0.41
C PRO A 49 3.75 25.39 -0.64
N ASP A 50 4.09 26.24 -1.62
CA ASP A 50 3.18 26.78 -2.63
C ASP A 50 3.22 26.03 -3.97
N SER A 51 4.06 25.00 -4.13
CA SER A 51 4.08 24.17 -5.35
C SER A 51 3.51 22.78 -5.12
N LEU A 52 2.65 22.37 -6.05
CA LEU A 52 2.05 21.05 -6.12
C LEU A 52 2.34 20.45 -7.50
N ASN A 53 2.85 19.23 -7.51
CA ASN A 53 2.99 18.42 -8.71
C ASN A 53 1.92 17.33 -8.70
N PHE A 54 1.53 16.82 -9.87
CA PHE A 54 0.63 15.66 -9.92
C PHE A 54 1.32 14.41 -9.35
N ALA A 55 0.57 13.58 -8.64
CA ALA A 55 1.06 12.28 -8.19
C ALA A 55 1.32 11.38 -9.42
N PRO A 56 2.35 10.52 -9.43
CA PRO A 56 2.55 9.57 -10.53
C PRO A 56 1.33 8.63 -10.65
N PHE A 57 0.63 8.70 -11.78
CA PHE A 57 -0.54 7.86 -12.08
C PHE A 57 -0.39 7.20 -13.46
N VAL A 58 -1.16 6.14 -13.67
CA VAL A 58 -1.21 5.43 -14.97
C VAL A 58 -2.35 5.99 -15.80
N LEU A 59 -2.09 6.29 -17.08
CA LEU A 59 -3.08 6.91 -17.98
C LEU A 59 -4.29 6.02 -18.27
N VAL A 60 -4.05 4.70 -18.37
CA VAL A 60 -5.08 3.70 -18.63
C VAL A 60 -5.06 2.66 -17.50
N PRO A 61 -6.22 2.24 -16.97
CA PRO A 61 -6.25 1.22 -15.95
C PRO A 61 -5.67 -0.09 -16.51
N SER A 62 -4.78 -0.71 -15.74
CA SER A 62 -4.27 -2.03 -16.08
C SER A 62 -5.39 -3.06 -15.93
N SER A 63 -5.52 -3.97 -16.91
CA SER A 63 -6.47 -5.06 -16.83
C SER A 63 -6.05 -6.04 -15.74
N PHE A 64 -6.92 -6.28 -14.77
CA PHE A 64 -6.67 -7.19 -13.65
C PHE A 64 -7.84 -8.17 -13.50
N PRO A 65 -7.59 -9.46 -13.21
CA PRO A 65 -8.65 -10.44 -13.28
C PRO A 65 -9.55 -10.34 -12.04
N ARG A 66 -10.86 -10.31 -12.29
CA ARG A 66 -11.87 -10.04 -11.27
C ARG A 66 -11.86 -11.08 -10.15
N LYS A 67 -11.65 -12.37 -10.50
CA LYS A 67 -11.67 -13.46 -9.52
C LYS A 67 -10.57 -13.30 -8.47
N GLU A 68 -9.37 -12.94 -8.89
CA GLU A 68 -8.20 -12.73 -8.03
C GLU A 68 -8.37 -11.47 -7.18
N PHE A 69 -8.96 -10.41 -7.75
CA PHE A 69 -9.27 -9.19 -7.02
C PHE A 69 -10.27 -9.44 -5.89
N GLU A 70 -11.36 -10.13 -6.17
CA GLU A 70 -12.38 -10.48 -5.18
C GLU A 70 -11.83 -11.41 -4.10
N LYS A 71 -10.97 -12.37 -4.47
CA LYS A 71 -10.25 -13.20 -3.50
C LYS A 71 -9.37 -12.36 -2.58
N ALA A 72 -8.62 -11.40 -3.10
CA ALA A 72 -7.77 -10.53 -2.28
C ALA A 72 -8.59 -9.67 -1.31
N ILE A 73 -9.74 -9.14 -1.75
CA ILE A 73 -10.68 -8.41 -0.88
C ILE A 73 -11.20 -9.30 0.24
N ALA A 74 -11.64 -10.52 -0.09
CA ALA A 74 -12.15 -11.47 0.90
C ALA A 74 -11.06 -11.92 1.90
N LEU A 75 -9.80 -11.94 1.48
CA LEU A 75 -8.66 -12.31 2.31
C LEU A 75 -8.22 -11.19 3.27
N GLN A 76 -8.38 -9.93 2.90
CA GLN A 76 -8.00 -8.76 3.72
C GLN A 76 -8.47 -8.83 5.19
N PRO A 77 -9.73 -9.12 5.52
CA PRO A 77 -10.18 -9.20 6.92
C PRO A 77 -9.52 -10.37 7.68
N ILE A 78 -9.19 -11.47 7.00
CA ILE A 78 -8.53 -12.63 7.61
C ILE A 78 -7.09 -12.25 7.97
N ILE A 79 -6.35 -11.63 7.04
CA ILE A 79 -4.98 -11.15 7.29
C ILE A 79 -4.97 -10.10 8.40
N ASN A 80 -5.92 -9.15 8.40
CA ASN A 80 -5.99 -8.14 9.46
C ASN A 80 -6.19 -8.76 10.85
N ARG A 81 -7.03 -9.81 10.96
CA ARG A 81 -7.20 -10.56 12.23
C ARG A 81 -5.94 -11.33 12.60
N LEU A 82 -5.30 -12.00 11.64
CA LEU A 82 -4.05 -12.70 11.88
C LEU A 82 -2.98 -11.75 12.42
N MET A 83 -2.76 -10.61 11.75
CA MET A 83 -1.81 -9.59 12.17
C MET A 83 -2.16 -9.01 13.55
N HIS A 84 -3.45 -8.84 13.85
CA HIS A 84 -3.89 -8.40 15.17
C HIS A 84 -3.56 -9.42 16.26
N ASN A 85 -3.83 -10.71 16.02
CA ASN A 85 -3.54 -11.77 16.98
C ASN A 85 -2.03 -11.93 17.19
N VAL A 86 -1.26 -11.95 16.10
CA VAL A 86 0.21 -11.99 16.14
C VAL A 86 0.78 -10.81 16.92
N ALA A 87 0.21 -9.61 16.77
CA ALA A 87 0.66 -8.42 17.50
C ALA A 87 0.46 -8.51 19.03
N HIS A 88 -0.48 -9.33 19.50
CA HIS A 88 -0.74 -9.55 20.94
C HIS A 88 -0.01 -10.77 21.49
N ASP A 89 0.63 -11.57 20.64
CA ASP A 89 1.42 -12.73 21.04
C ASP A 89 2.87 -12.31 21.29
N GLU A 90 3.16 -12.02 22.55
CA GLU A 90 4.47 -11.58 23.02
C GLU A 90 5.56 -12.64 22.82
N GLU A 91 5.23 -13.91 23.04
CA GLU A 91 6.16 -15.03 22.93
C GLU A 91 6.55 -15.26 21.46
N PHE A 92 5.58 -15.17 20.56
CA PHE A 92 5.80 -15.29 19.13
C PHE A 92 6.69 -14.16 18.59
N ILE A 93 6.41 -12.90 18.95
CA ILE A 93 7.22 -11.75 18.50
C ILE A 93 8.64 -11.83 19.06
N THR A 94 8.78 -12.20 20.33
CA THR A 94 10.10 -12.31 20.98
C THR A 94 10.93 -13.41 20.33
N THR A 95 10.34 -14.58 20.09
CA THR A 95 11.03 -15.73 19.49
C THR A 95 11.44 -15.45 18.05
N THR A 96 10.56 -14.85 17.25
CA THR A 96 10.82 -14.58 15.82
C THR A 96 11.82 -13.46 15.59
N LEU A 97 11.87 -12.46 16.47
CA LEU A 97 12.81 -11.33 16.35
C LEU A 97 14.14 -11.54 17.09
N ALA A 98 14.27 -12.59 17.92
CA ALA A 98 15.45 -12.84 18.74
C ALA A 98 16.78 -12.91 17.97
N GLU A 99 16.76 -13.46 16.75
CA GLU A 99 17.94 -13.52 15.87
C GLU A 99 18.14 -12.20 15.11
N THR A 100 17.07 -11.60 14.61
CA THR A 100 17.08 -10.36 13.81
C THR A 100 17.56 -9.15 14.62
N ILE A 101 17.21 -9.06 15.90
CA ILE A 101 17.62 -7.98 16.81
C ILE A 101 19.15 -7.92 16.98
N LYS A 102 19.86 -9.04 16.81
CA LYS A 102 21.32 -9.09 16.96
C LYS A 102 22.05 -8.47 15.76
N VAL A 103 21.39 -8.39 14.62
CA VAL A 103 21.99 -7.97 13.34
C VAL A 103 21.50 -6.61 12.89
N ASP A 104 20.28 -6.20 13.27
CA ASP A 104 19.70 -4.91 12.90
C ASP A 104 19.41 -4.02 14.12
N GLU A 105 20.17 -2.94 14.25
CA GLU A 105 20.04 -1.95 15.32
C GLU A 105 18.69 -1.22 15.28
N PHE A 106 18.13 -0.99 14.09
CA PHE A 106 16.84 -0.32 13.94
C PHE A 106 15.71 -1.17 14.54
N THR A 107 15.64 -2.45 14.16
CA THR A 107 14.68 -3.40 14.73
C THR A 107 14.90 -3.60 16.23
N ALA A 108 16.16 -3.61 16.71
CA ALA A 108 16.47 -3.69 18.14
C ALA A 108 15.86 -2.53 18.94
N ASN A 109 15.97 -1.30 18.42
CA ASN A 109 15.40 -0.11 19.07
C ASN A 109 13.87 -0.16 19.13
N LEU A 110 13.21 -0.61 18.06
CA LEU A 110 11.75 -0.81 18.06
C LEU A 110 11.32 -1.87 19.08
N PHE A 111 12.04 -2.98 19.16
CA PHE A 111 11.74 -4.04 20.13
C PHE A 111 11.96 -3.59 21.58
N ASN A 112 12.95 -2.74 21.83
CA ASN A 112 13.17 -2.13 23.15
C ASN A 112 12.00 -1.23 23.57
N ILE A 113 11.41 -0.47 22.65
CA ILE A 113 10.20 0.32 22.92
C ILE A 113 9.03 -0.60 23.24
N TYR A 114 8.84 -1.66 22.43
CA TYR A 114 7.79 -2.65 22.65
C TYR A 114 7.87 -3.27 24.06
N ARG A 115 9.06 -3.73 24.48
CA ARG A 115 9.27 -4.30 25.83
C ARG A 115 8.99 -3.31 26.95
N LYS A 116 9.36 -2.03 26.78
CA LYS A 116 9.07 -0.98 27.78
C LYS A 116 7.57 -0.75 27.92
N VAL A 117 6.83 -0.69 26.81
CA VAL A 117 5.36 -0.53 26.83
C VAL A 117 4.70 -1.73 27.49
N LEU A 118 5.20 -2.94 27.21
CA LEU A 118 4.69 -4.16 27.80
C LEU A 118 4.87 -4.18 29.33
N ALA A 119 6.06 -3.80 29.81
CA ALA A 119 6.35 -3.75 31.25
C ALA A 119 5.50 -2.69 32.01
N LEU A 120 5.13 -1.60 31.34
CA LEU A 120 4.31 -0.53 31.92
C LEU A 120 2.79 -0.80 31.85
N GLY A 121 2.38 -1.83 31.11
CA GLY A 121 0.98 -2.13 30.82
C GLY A 121 0.38 -1.22 29.74
N PHE A 122 -0.60 -1.73 29.00
CA PHE A 122 -1.25 -0.99 27.90
C PHE A 122 -2.14 0.13 28.45
N THR A 123 -1.67 1.38 28.38
CA THR A 123 -2.45 2.58 28.76
C THR A 123 -3.40 3.04 27.66
N GLN A 124 -3.19 2.58 26.41
CA GLN A 124 -4.05 2.91 25.27
C GLN A 124 -5.31 2.03 25.25
N LEU A 125 -6.31 2.44 26.02
CA LEU A 125 -7.64 1.84 25.98
C LEU A 125 -8.25 2.06 24.59
N ARG A 126 -8.69 0.97 23.97
CA ARG A 126 -9.41 1.02 22.70
C ARG A 126 -10.80 1.57 22.99
N PRO A 127 -11.22 2.74 22.47
CA PRO A 127 -12.65 3.02 22.40
C PRO A 127 -13.26 1.89 21.57
N ALA A 128 -14.31 1.26 22.11
CA ALA A 128 -15.03 0.18 21.46
C ALA A 128 -15.38 0.60 20.02
N ARG A 129 -14.66 0.06 19.04
CA ARG A 129 -14.90 0.39 17.63
C ARG A 129 -16.13 -0.37 17.19
N THR A 130 -17.22 0.37 16.97
CA THR A 130 -18.33 -0.02 16.11
C THR A 130 -17.78 -0.24 14.70
N TRP A 131 -17.33 -1.46 14.42
CA TRP A 131 -17.06 -1.90 13.05
C TRP A 131 -18.38 -2.35 12.45
N THR A 132 -19.17 -1.39 11.99
CA THR A 132 -20.20 -1.63 10.98
C THR A 132 -19.85 -0.72 9.81
N CYS A 133 -19.55 -1.35 8.67
CA CYS A 133 -19.65 -0.72 7.36
C CYS A 133 -21.04 -0.09 7.18
#